data_AF-A0A6C1QGE5-F1
#
_entry.id   AF-A0A6C1QGE5-F1
#
_cell.length_a   1.000
_cell.length_b   1.000
_cell.length_c   1.000
_cell.angle_alpha   90.00
_cell.angle_beta   90.00
_cell.angle_gamma   90.00
#
_symmetry.space_group_name_H-M   'P 1'
#
loop_
_entity.id
_entity.type
_entity.pdbx_description
1 polymer ?
#
loop_
_entity_poly.entity_id
_entity_poly.type
_entity_poly.pdbx_seq_one_letter_code
_entity_poly.pdbx_strand_id
1 'polypeptide(L)'
;MSRNDNECVKFLQWALPRMQMRWTGFRKVRRQVCRRIEKRMMELGLSGYHAYGNYLDSNPDEWEVLDTMTHISISRFFRDQNSWEILQRELLPQLALRAKKENRPLRCWSAACASGEEPYSMVLLWYYHVLPNLPGLQLQLLATDADEHMLERARKACYPEGNVKHCPGEWLEKSFIQQDGKYCLKSPFLDNVEFLKQDIRKEMPDGPFDLVFCKNLAGMYFNEDLALRVFEKICGRIRPGGFLLLGNHEPFPVNKLNRMEVFNRGQNIYRKIDE
;
A
#
# COMPACT_ATOMS: atom_id res chain seq x y z
N MET A 1 12.04 23.19 -17.39
CA MET A 1 12.21 21.72 -17.45
C MET A 1 13.38 21.44 -18.38
N SER A 2 14.27 20.49 -18.03
CA SER A 2 15.34 20.09 -18.94
C SER A 2 14.77 19.32 -20.14
N ARG A 3 15.48 19.31 -21.28
CA ARG A 3 15.09 18.54 -22.48
C ARG A 3 14.79 17.07 -22.15
N ASN A 4 15.61 16.48 -21.28
CA ASN A 4 15.48 15.10 -20.84
C ASN A 4 14.21 14.83 -19.99
N ASP A 5 13.77 15.78 -19.14
CA ASP A 5 12.50 15.65 -18.37
C ASP A 5 11.29 15.67 -19.32
N ASN A 6 11.34 16.45 -20.40
CA ASN A 6 10.26 16.47 -21.41
C ASN A 6 10.17 15.15 -22.20
N GLU A 7 11.31 14.57 -22.59
CA GLU A 7 11.36 13.29 -23.31
C GLU A 7 10.86 12.14 -22.41
N CYS A 8 11.26 12.12 -21.13
CA CYS A 8 10.74 11.15 -20.17
C CYS A 8 9.22 11.27 -20.00
N VAL A 9 8.68 12.48 -19.87
CA VAL A 9 7.23 12.69 -19.74
C VAL A 9 6.48 12.09 -20.92
N LYS A 10 6.93 12.37 -22.15
CA LYS A 10 6.34 11.81 -23.37
C LYS A 10 6.43 10.29 -23.39
N PHE A 11 7.58 9.74 -23.01
CA PHE A 11 7.79 8.30 -22.92
C PHE A 11 6.82 7.65 -21.92
N LEU A 12 6.70 8.18 -20.70
CA LEU A 12 5.80 7.66 -19.69
C LEU A 12 4.32 7.79 -20.11
N GLN A 13 3.94 8.88 -20.78
CA GLN A 13 2.60 9.03 -21.35
C GLN A 13 2.27 7.98 -22.41
N TRP A 14 3.27 7.50 -23.15
CA TRP A 14 3.14 6.44 -24.15
C TRP A 14 3.20 5.03 -23.53
N ALA A 15 4.11 4.79 -22.60
CA ALA A 15 4.37 3.46 -22.04
C ALA A 15 3.35 3.04 -20.96
N LEU A 16 3.00 3.94 -20.03
CA LEU A 16 2.13 3.60 -18.90
C LEU A 16 0.77 3.01 -19.31
N PRO A 17 0.04 3.54 -20.31
CA PRO A 17 -1.23 2.96 -20.74
C PRO A 17 -1.09 1.51 -21.23
N ARG A 18 0.04 1.13 -21.83
CA ARG A 18 0.32 -0.24 -22.31
C ARG A 18 0.49 -1.23 -21.15
N MET A 19 0.91 -0.74 -19.98
CA MET A 19 0.97 -1.49 -18.72
C MET A 19 -0.31 -1.33 -17.86
N GLN A 20 -1.40 -0.81 -18.45
CA GLN A 20 -2.65 -0.50 -17.75
C GLN A 20 -2.48 0.48 -16.58
N MET A 21 -1.52 1.40 -16.67
CA MET A 21 -1.24 2.44 -15.68
C MET A 21 -1.68 3.83 -16.17
N ARG A 22 -1.91 4.77 -15.24
CA ARG A 22 -2.31 6.15 -15.56
C ARG A 22 -1.17 7.14 -15.32
N TRP A 23 -0.89 8.00 -16.30
CA TRP A 23 0.12 9.06 -16.19
C TRP A 23 -0.10 10.00 -14.98
N THR A 24 -1.34 10.31 -14.64
CA THR A 24 -1.68 11.26 -13.58
C THR A 24 -1.09 10.87 -12.22
N GLY A 25 -1.01 9.57 -11.92
CA GLY A 25 -0.39 9.03 -10.71
C GLY A 25 1.11 9.32 -10.61
N PHE A 26 1.78 9.40 -11.76
CA PHE A 26 3.24 9.53 -11.84
C PHE A 26 3.74 10.98 -11.85
N ARG A 27 2.88 11.98 -12.09
CA ARG A 27 3.30 13.39 -12.28
C ARG A 27 4.25 13.90 -11.19
N LYS A 28 3.97 13.58 -9.92
CA LYS A 28 4.74 14.02 -8.75
C LYS A 28 6.02 13.20 -8.51
N VAL A 29 6.03 11.94 -8.97
CA VAL A 29 7.13 10.98 -8.73
C VAL A 29 7.94 10.66 -9.97
N ARG A 30 7.59 11.26 -11.12
CA ARG A 30 8.17 10.96 -12.44
C ARG A 30 9.69 10.97 -12.44
N ARG A 31 10.32 11.91 -11.74
CA ARG A 31 11.79 12.02 -11.71
C ARG A 31 12.46 10.77 -11.15
N GLN A 32 11.84 10.11 -10.16
CA GLN A 32 12.35 8.86 -9.62
C GLN A 32 12.27 7.73 -10.64
N VAL A 33 11.15 7.65 -11.37
CA VAL A 33 10.93 6.66 -12.44
C VAL A 33 11.87 6.92 -13.62
N CYS A 34 11.95 8.17 -14.10
CA CYS A 34 12.86 8.58 -15.18
C CYS A 34 14.30 8.21 -14.87
N ARG A 35 14.78 8.47 -13.64
CA ARG A 35 16.15 8.12 -13.24
C ARG A 35 16.42 6.61 -13.32
N ARG A 36 15.43 5.77 -12.98
CA ARG A 36 15.55 4.30 -13.09
C ARG A 36 15.60 3.88 -14.56
N ILE A 37 14.73 4.44 -15.40
CA ILE A 37 14.70 4.18 -16.84
C ILE A 37 16.01 4.63 -17.50
N GLU A 38 16.52 5.82 -17.15
CA GLU A 38 17.82 6.33 -17.64
C GLU A 38 18.97 5.42 -17.28
N LYS A 39 18.99 4.92 -16.03
CA LYS A 39 19.97 3.92 -15.62
C LYS A 39 19.88 2.66 -16.47
N ARG A 40 18.66 2.13 -16.69
CA ARG A 40 18.44 0.96 -17.53
C ARG A 40 18.86 1.19 -18.99
N MET A 41 18.57 2.35 -19.55
CA MET A 41 19.01 2.71 -20.91
C MET A 41 20.54 2.75 -21.02
N MET A 42 21.25 3.28 -20.00
CA MET A 42 22.71 3.25 -19.96
C MET A 42 23.26 1.82 -19.89
N GLU A 43 22.65 0.96 -19.07
CA GLU A 43 23.00 -0.47 -18.97
C GLU A 43 22.82 -1.21 -20.31
N LEU A 44 21.80 -0.84 -21.08
CA LEU A 44 21.50 -1.40 -22.41
C LEU A 44 22.26 -0.71 -23.56
N GLY A 45 23.05 0.35 -23.28
CA GLY A 45 23.76 1.11 -24.31
C GLY A 45 22.85 1.92 -25.25
N LEU A 46 21.64 2.29 -24.83
CA LEU A 46 20.64 2.97 -25.64
C LEU A 46 20.78 4.49 -25.56
N SER A 47 20.64 5.17 -26.70
CA SER A 47 20.89 6.62 -26.84
C SER A 47 19.75 7.53 -26.35
N GLY A 48 18.63 6.97 -25.88
CA GLY A 48 17.52 7.71 -25.30
C GLY A 48 16.17 7.00 -25.36
N TYR A 49 15.13 7.68 -24.89
CA TYR A 49 13.79 7.10 -24.72
C TYR A 49 13.15 6.56 -26.00
N HIS A 50 13.46 7.15 -27.16
CA HIS A 50 12.99 6.63 -28.45
C HIS A 50 13.64 5.28 -28.78
N ALA A 51 14.96 5.17 -28.60
CA ALA A 51 15.67 3.90 -28.78
C ALA A 51 15.17 2.84 -27.79
N TYR A 52 14.85 3.23 -26.56
CA TYR A 52 14.24 2.33 -25.58
C TYR A 52 12.82 1.89 -25.95
N GLY A 53 12.01 2.77 -26.54
CA GLY A 53 10.72 2.40 -27.13
C GLY A 53 10.86 1.30 -28.20
N ASN A 54 11.78 1.49 -29.15
CA ASN A 54 12.06 0.48 -30.18
C ASN A 54 12.58 -0.84 -29.57
N TYR A 55 13.39 -0.74 -28.52
CA TYR A 55 13.91 -1.92 -27.82
C TYR A 55 12.78 -2.72 -27.17
N LEU A 56 11.81 -2.05 -26.53
CA LEU A 56 10.62 -2.69 -25.94
C LEU A 56 9.76 -3.41 -26.98
N ASP A 57 9.66 -2.89 -28.21
CA ASP A 57 8.92 -3.54 -29.29
C ASP A 57 9.61 -4.84 -29.75
N SER A 58 10.94 -4.89 -29.68
CA SER A 58 11.73 -6.07 -30.08
C SER A 58 11.95 -7.08 -28.95
N ASN A 59 11.72 -6.67 -27.69
CA ASN A 59 12.01 -7.46 -26.48
C ASN A 59 10.82 -7.42 -25.52
N PRO A 60 9.81 -8.29 -25.69
CA PRO A 60 8.59 -8.28 -24.87
C PRO A 60 8.83 -8.39 -23.36
N ASP A 61 9.84 -9.15 -22.93
CA ASP A 61 10.17 -9.33 -21.51
C ASP A 61 10.66 -8.04 -20.84
N GLU A 62 11.19 -7.09 -21.61
CA GLU A 62 11.64 -5.79 -21.06
C GLU A 62 10.47 -4.95 -20.55
N TRP A 63 9.23 -5.23 -20.95
CA TRP A 63 8.04 -4.59 -20.36
C TRP A 63 7.88 -4.94 -18.87
N GLU A 64 8.24 -6.15 -18.45
CA GLU A 64 8.21 -6.51 -17.02
C GLU A 64 9.28 -5.73 -16.25
N VAL A 65 10.47 -5.57 -16.83
CA VAL A 65 11.54 -4.74 -16.26
C VAL A 65 11.08 -3.29 -16.13
N LEU A 66 10.48 -2.73 -17.18
CA LEU A 66 9.91 -1.38 -17.15
C LEU A 66 8.84 -1.24 -16.06
N ASP A 67 7.94 -2.21 -15.93
CA ASP A 67 6.90 -2.23 -14.90
C ASP A 67 7.52 -2.10 -13.51
N THR A 68 8.53 -2.91 -13.18
CA THR A 68 9.21 -2.83 -11.86
C THR A 68 9.82 -1.45 -11.59
N MET A 69 10.34 -0.77 -12.61
CA MET A 69 10.89 0.58 -12.47
C MET A 69 9.82 1.62 -12.12
N THR A 70 8.55 1.35 -12.42
CA THR A 70 7.41 2.20 -12.07
C THR A 70 6.85 1.96 -10.66
N HIS A 71 7.31 0.95 -9.92
CA HIS A 71 6.82 0.71 -8.56
C HIS A 71 7.21 1.86 -7.61
N ILE A 72 6.24 2.43 -6.90
CA ILE A 72 6.43 3.59 -6.03
C ILE A 72 6.22 3.21 -4.57
N SER A 73 7.33 3.00 -3.86
CA SER A 73 7.31 2.41 -2.51
C SER A 73 7.54 3.46 -1.41
N ILE A 74 6.95 4.64 -1.53
CA ILE A 74 7.09 5.72 -0.53
C ILE A 74 6.03 5.52 0.56
N SER A 75 6.46 5.20 1.77
CA SER A 75 5.59 5.06 2.93
C SER A 75 6.17 5.74 4.17
N ARG A 76 5.37 5.82 5.23
CA ARG A 76 5.73 6.31 6.57
C ARG A 76 4.69 5.83 7.58
N PHE A 77 5.10 5.73 8.84
CA PHE A 77 4.18 5.39 9.92
C PHE A 77 3.05 6.41 9.99
N PHE A 78 1.82 5.92 10.19
CA PHE A 78 0.61 6.72 10.34
C PHE A 78 0.41 7.74 9.19
N ARG A 79 0.75 7.35 7.95
CA ARG A 79 0.47 8.16 6.75
C ARG A 79 -1.03 8.44 6.65
N ASP A 80 -1.38 9.70 6.35
CA ASP A 80 -2.76 10.20 6.35
C ASP A 80 -3.39 10.10 7.75
N GLN A 81 -2.82 10.80 8.74
CA GLN A 81 -3.13 10.69 10.18
C GLN A 81 -4.62 10.70 10.51
N ASN A 82 -5.40 11.58 9.89
CA ASN A 82 -6.86 11.66 10.10
C ASN A 82 -7.59 10.33 9.82
N SER A 83 -7.13 9.52 8.86
CA SER A 83 -7.71 8.18 8.60
C SER A 83 -7.42 7.20 9.76
N TRP A 84 -6.25 7.31 10.37
CA TRP A 84 -5.86 6.52 11.55
C TRP A 84 -6.61 6.96 12.81
N GLU A 85 -6.92 8.25 12.95
CA GLU A 85 -7.74 8.77 14.06
C GLU A 85 -9.16 8.21 14.02
N ILE A 86 -9.79 8.17 12.84
CA ILE A 86 -11.11 7.54 12.66
C ILE A 86 -11.02 6.03 12.93
N LEU A 87 -9.99 5.38 12.41
CA LEU A 87 -9.75 3.96 12.67
C LEU A 87 -9.63 3.68 14.17
N GLN A 88 -8.85 4.48 14.89
CA GLN A 88 -8.65 4.36 16.33
C GLN A 88 -9.97 4.59 17.10
N ARG A 89 -10.67 5.69 16.84
CA ARG A 89 -11.80 6.12 17.66
C ARG A 89 -13.10 5.39 17.36
N GLU A 90 -13.33 5.01 16.11
CA GLU A 90 -14.63 4.51 15.67
C GLU A 90 -14.56 3.08 15.17
N LEU A 91 -13.72 2.80 14.18
CA LEU A 91 -13.81 1.54 13.42
C LEU A 91 -13.21 0.36 14.19
N LEU A 92 -11.98 0.52 14.69
CA LEU A 92 -11.22 -0.58 15.24
C LEU A 92 -11.85 -1.15 16.53
N PRO A 93 -12.35 -0.33 17.48
CA PRO A 93 -13.08 -0.85 18.64
C PRO A 93 -14.31 -1.69 18.25
N GLN A 94 -15.08 -1.23 17.26
CA GLN A 94 -16.28 -1.95 16.78
C GLN A 94 -15.91 -3.29 16.14
N LEU A 95 -14.91 -3.30 15.25
CA LEU A 95 -14.44 -4.52 14.60
C LEU A 95 -13.86 -5.52 15.61
N ALA A 96 -13.10 -5.04 16.59
CA ALA A 96 -12.51 -5.87 17.63
C ALA A 96 -13.58 -6.51 18.55
N LEU A 97 -14.58 -5.73 18.98
CA LEU A 97 -15.70 -6.24 19.77
C LEU A 97 -16.50 -7.30 19.01
N ARG A 98 -16.73 -7.08 17.71
CA ARG A 98 -17.39 -8.07 16.84
C ARG A 98 -16.57 -9.35 16.74
N ALA A 99 -15.28 -9.26 16.44
CA ALA A 99 -14.40 -10.42 16.33
C ALA A 99 -14.36 -11.23 17.65
N LYS A 100 -14.31 -10.53 18.79
CA LYS A 100 -14.40 -11.16 20.12
C LYS A 100 -15.73 -11.88 20.35
N LYS A 101 -16.86 -11.24 20.02
CA LYS A 101 -18.20 -11.85 20.13
C LYS A 101 -18.33 -13.11 19.28
N GLU A 102 -17.70 -13.10 18.10
CA GLU A 102 -17.67 -14.22 17.16
C GLU A 102 -16.57 -15.25 17.47
N ASN A 103 -15.82 -15.07 18.57
CA ASN A 103 -14.71 -15.92 19.02
C ASN A 103 -13.68 -16.24 17.91
N ARG A 104 -13.26 -15.20 17.18
CA ARG A 104 -12.29 -15.31 16.07
C ARG A 104 -11.27 -14.17 16.11
N PRO A 105 -10.12 -14.30 15.42
CA PRO A 105 -9.20 -13.18 15.24
C PRO A 105 -9.83 -12.05 14.42
N LEU A 106 -9.35 -10.83 14.67
CA LEU A 106 -9.52 -9.72 13.74
C LEU A 106 -8.55 -9.91 12.57
N ARG A 107 -9.07 -10.06 11.35
CA ARG A 107 -8.24 -10.26 10.15
C ARG A 107 -8.11 -8.95 9.38
N CYS A 108 -6.88 -8.52 9.16
CA CYS A 108 -6.56 -7.31 8.42
C CYS A 108 -5.63 -7.62 7.24
N TRP A 109 -5.76 -6.86 6.16
CA TRP A 109 -4.86 -6.95 5.01
C TRP A 109 -4.34 -5.57 4.61
N SER A 110 -3.02 -5.40 4.55
CA SER A 110 -2.34 -4.23 3.97
C SER A 110 -1.81 -4.59 2.59
N ALA A 111 -2.43 -4.03 1.56
CA ALA A 111 -2.09 -4.26 0.16
C ALA A 111 -1.13 -3.18 -0.37
N ALA A 112 -0.01 -3.60 -0.97
CA ALA A 112 1.16 -2.78 -1.28
C ALA A 112 1.78 -2.12 -0.03
N CYS A 113 2.19 -2.97 0.91
CA CYS A 113 2.67 -2.53 2.21
C CYS A 113 4.03 -1.80 2.19
N ALA A 114 4.71 -1.72 1.04
CA ALA A 114 6.04 -1.17 0.87
C ALA A 114 7.00 -1.78 1.92
N SER A 115 7.72 -0.93 2.65
CA SER A 115 8.66 -1.38 3.69
C SER A 115 8.00 -1.66 5.04
N GLY A 116 6.69 -1.87 5.11
CA GLY A 116 6.00 -2.34 6.31
C GLY A 116 5.51 -1.24 7.26
N GLU A 117 5.71 0.04 6.96
CA GLU A 117 5.27 1.11 7.87
C GLU A 117 3.77 1.10 8.14
N GLU A 118 2.93 0.81 7.14
CA GLU A 118 1.47 0.72 7.30
C GLU A 118 1.05 -0.46 8.18
N PRO A 119 1.47 -1.72 7.92
CA PRO A 119 1.08 -2.82 8.78
C PRO A 119 1.61 -2.66 10.20
N TYR A 120 2.83 -2.13 10.40
CA TYR A 120 3.30 -1.87 11.75
C TYR A 120 2.57 -0.71 12.44
N SER A 121 2.12 0.33 11.74
CA SER A 121 1.20 1.31 12.32
C SER A 121 -0.08 0.67 12.85
N MET A 122 -0.63 -0.30 12.13
CA MET A 122 -1.78 -1.09 12.58
C MET A 122 -1.45 -1.93 13.81
N VAL A 123 -0.29 -2.59 13.85
CA VAL A 123 0.15 -3.36 15.04
C VAL A 123 0.30 -2.47 16.27
N LEU A 124 0.94 -1.30 16.14
CA LEU A 124 1.11 -0.37 17.26
C LEU A 124 -0.24 0.15 17.75
N LEU A 125 -1.12 0.53 16.83
CA LEU A 125 -2.47 0.96 17.16
C LEU A 125 -3.23 -0.16 17.90
N TRP A 126 -3.17 -1.39 17.40
CA TRP A 126 -3.78 -2.55 18.04
C TRP A 126 -3.25 -2.78 19.45
N TYR A 127 -1.91 -2.81 19.61
CA TYR A 127 -1.24 -3.14 20.84
C TYR A 127 -1.53 -2.11 21.94
N TYR A 128 -1.50 -0.82 21.63
CA TYR A 128 -1.69 0.23 22.63
C TYR A 128 -3.15 0.62 22.85
N HIS A 129 -4.03 0.42 21.86
CA HIS A 129 -5.41 0.89 21.95
C HIS A 129 -6.43 -0.22 22.19
N VAL A 130 -6.25 -1.40 21.57
CA VAL A 130 -7.27 -2.46 21.59
C VAL A 130 -6.94 -3.53 22.62
N LEU A 131 -5.72 -4.07 22.56
CA LEU A 131 -5.32 -5.21 23.38
C LEU A 131 -5.49 -4.99 24.90
N PRO A 132 -5.24 -3.80 25.48
CA PRO A 132 -5.47 -3.56 26.91
C PRO A 132 -6.94 -3.66 27.31
N ASN A 133 -7.86 -3.33 26.40
CA ASN A 133 -9.30 -3.37 26.64
C ASN A 133 -9.92 -4.73 26.31
N LEU A 134 -9.30 -5.48 25.40
CA LEU A 134 -9.77 -6.78 24.92
C LEU A 134 -8.64 -7.82 24.99
N PRO A 135 -8.16 -8.17 26.20
CA PRO A 135 -7.06 -9.10 26.36
C PRO A 135 -7.41 -10.47 25.76
N GLY A 136 -6.42 -11.08 25.10
CA GLY A 136 -6.55 -12.38 24.44
C GLY A 136 -7.18 -12.35 23.04
N LEU A 137 -7.71 -11.21 22.58
CA LEU A 137 -8.15 -11.08 21.19
C LEU A 137 -6.93 -11.03 20.27
N GLN A 138 -6.92 -11.88 19.25
CA GLN A 138 -5.82 -11.98 18.30
C GLN A 138 -6.02 -11.03 17.10
N LEU A 139 -4.91 -10.43 16.65
CA LEU A 139 -4.80 -9.74 15.37
C LEU A 139 -4.08 -10.66 14.39
N GLN A 140 -4.68 -10.89 13.23
CA GLN A 140 -4.02 -11.51 12.08
C GLN A 140 -3.86 -10.46 11.00
N LEU A 141 -2.65 -9.93 10.84
CA LEU A 141 -2.36 -8.91 9.84
C LEU A 141 -1.51 -9.52 8.72
N LEU A 142 -2.10 -9.56 7.54
CA LEU A 142 -1.40 -9.95 6.33
C LEU A 142 -0.95 -8.70 5.57
N ALA A 143 0.29 -8.67 5.12
CA ALA A 143 0.87 -7.58 4.37
C ALA A 143 1.48 -8.11 3.07
N THR A 144 1.09 -7.52 1.94
CA THR A 144 1.49 -8.00 0.62
C THR A 144 2.16 -6.89 -0.18
N ASP A 145 3.24 -7.20 -0.88
CA ASP A 145 3.87 -6.29 -1.86
C ASP A 145 4.47 -7.06 -3.04
N ALA A 146 4.60 -6.41 -4.20
CA ALA A 146 5.19 -7.01 -5.38
C ALA A 146 6.74 -6.96 -5.33
N ASP A 147 7.30 -6.01 -4.56
CA ASP A 147 8.73 -5.77 -4.45
C ASP A 147 9.33 -6.52 -3.24
N GLU A 148 10.05 -7.62 -3.52
CA GLU A 148 10.70 -8.44 -2.48
C GLU A 148 11.71 -7.63 -1.67
N HIS A 149 12.42 -6.68 -2.29
CA HIS A 149 13.39 -5.86 -1.56
C HIS A 149 12.67 -4.95 -0.54
N MET A 150 11.43 -4.53 -0.81
CA MET A 150 10.62 -3.81 0.17
C MET A 150 10.14 -4.74 1.29
N LEU A 151 9.75 -5.98 0.98
CA LEU A 151 9.39 -6.98 2.00
C LEU A 151 10.57 -7.35 2.90
N GLU A 152 11.77 -7.51 2.36
CA GLU A 152 12.99 -7.70 3.15
C GLU A 152 13.23 -6.53 4.12
N ARG A 153 13.01 -5.29 3.67
CA ARG A 153 13.07 -4.11 4.54
C ARG A 153 11.99 -4.12 5.60
N ALA A 154 10.78 -4.56 5.26
CA ALA A 154 9.67 -4.70 6.20
C ALA A 154 9.97 -5.73 7.30
N ARG A 155 10.56 -6.88 6.93
CA ARG A 155 10.98 -7.91 7.89
C ARG A 155 12.11 -7.42 8.81
N LYS A 156 13.03 -6.58 8.30
CA LYS A 156 14.08 -5.94 9.12
C LYS A 156 13.52 -4.88 10.08
N ALA A 157 12.40 -4.24 9.72
CA ALA A 157 11.68 -3.26 10.53
C ALA A 157 12.54 -2.12 11.13
N CYS A 158 13.56 -1.67 10.39
CA CYS A 158 14.45 -0.57 10.77
C CYS A 158 14.30 0.61 9.80
N TYR A 159 13.94 1.77 10.34
CA TYR A 159 13.51 2.93 9.57
C TYR A 159 14.32 4.18 9.91
N PRO A 160 14.63 5.05 8.94
CA PRO A 160 15.19 6.36 9.26
C PRO A 160 14.13 7.24 9.96
N GLU A 161 14.59 8.26 10.69
CA GLU A 161 13.75 9.15 11.49
C GLU A 161 12.56 9.75 10.70
N GLY A 162 12.79 10.13 9.44
CA GLY A 162 11.75 10.71 8.58
C GLY A 162 10.52 9.81 8.37
N ASN A 163 10.67 8.49 8.48
CA ASN A 163 9.57 7.52 8.33
C ASN A 163 8.75 7.37 9.61
N VAL A 164 9.33 7.63 10.79
CA VAL A 164 8.67 7.50 12.10
C VAL A 164 8.18 8.83 12.68
N LYS A 165 8.44 9.95 12.00
CA LYS A 165 8.12 11.31 12.47
C LYS A 165 6.65 11.53 12.87
N HIS A 166 5.72 10.74 12.33
CA HIS A 166 4.28 10.83 12.63
C HIS A 166 3.80 9.80 13.67
N CYS A 167 4.69 8.96 14.20
CA CYS A 167 4.39 8.06 15.29
C CYS A 167 4.20 8.85 16.59
N PRO A 168 3.16 8.56 17.40
CA PRO A 168 3.03 9.14 18.73
C PRO A 168 4.30 8.92 19.55
N GLY A 169 4.80 9.98 20.21
CA GLY A 169 6.10 9.95 20.91
C GLY A 169 6.22 8.81 21.93
N GLU A 170 5.16 8.59 22.73
CA GLU A 170 5.10 7.51 23.70
C GLU A 170 5.19 6.13 23.05
N TRP A 171 4.53 5.92 21.90
CA TRP A 171 4.58 4.65 21.18
C TRP A 171 5.94 4.44 20.53
N LEU A 172 6.56 5.50 20.02
CA LEU A 172 7.90 5.44 19.44
C LEU A 172 8.93 5.00 20.49
N GLU A 173 8.93 5.64 21.66
CA GLU A 173 9.85 5.33 22.76
C GLU A 173 9.67 3.88 23.28
N LYS A 174 8.41 3.46 23.45
CA LYS A 174 8.10 2.13 23.97
C LYS A 174 8.33 1.02 22.95
N SER A 175 8.18 1.29 21.65
CA SER A 175 8.16 0.23 20.62
C SER A 175 9.43 0.09 19.81
N PHE A 176 10.31 1.10 19.81
CA PHE A 176 11.51 1.11 18.98
C PHE A 176 12.77 1.19 19.82
N ILE A 177 13.88 0.71 19.26
CA ILE A 177 15.24 0.96 19.72
C ILE A 177 15.98 1.75 18.64
N GLN A 178 16.86 2.65 19.05
CA GLN A 178 17.74 3.34 18.10
C GLN A 178 19.00 2.51 17.86
N GLN A 179 19.29 2.20 16.60
CA GLN A 179 20.45 1.45 16.17
C GLN A 179 20.94 2.01 14.83
N ASP A 180 22.24 2.31 14.72
CA ASP A 180 22.88 2.81 13.49
C ASP A 180 22.15 4.00 12.83
N GLY A 181 21.67 4.94 13.65
CA GLY A 181 20.93 6.12 13.20
C GLY A 181 19.51 5.82 12.66
N LYS A 182 18.98 4.62 12.93
CA LYS A 182 17.61 4.20 12.57
C LYS A 182 16.82 3.81 13.81
N TYR A 183 15.49 3.81 13.66
CA TYR A 183 14.53 3.28 14.60
C TYR A 183 14.16 1.86 14.18
N CYS A 184 14.56 0.88 14.97
CA CYS A 184 14.25 -0.53 14.76
C CYS A 184 13.13 -0.98 15.69
N LEU A 185 12.08 -1.59 15.14
CA LEU A 185 10.92 -2.04 15.89
C LEU A 185 11.29 -3.25 16.77
N LYS A 186 10.85 -3.26 18.03
CA LYS A 186 11.13 -4.34 18.99
C LYS A 186 10.39 -5.63 18.61
N SER A 187 11.00 -6.78 18.94
CA SER A 187 10.49 -8.12 18.58
C SER A 187 8.98 -8.35 18.83
N PRO A 188 8.37 -7.94 19.97
CA PRO A 188 6.96 -8.26 20.24
C PRO A 188 5.97 -7.67 19.21
N PHE A 189 6.39 -6.68 18.43
CA PHE A 189 5.55 -6.04 17.42
C PHE A 189 5.73 -6.65 16.01
N LEU A 190 6.68 -7.58 15.84
CA LEU A 190 6.94 -8.24 14.56
C LEU A 190 6.03 -9.45 14.34
N ASP A 191 5.70 -10.17 15.42
CA ASP A 191 5.06 -11.49 15.38
C ASP A 191 3.64 -11.50 14.82
N ASN A 192 2.98 -10.34 14.73
CA ASN A 192 1.59 -10.22 14.28
C ASN A 192 1.44 -9.95 12.77
N VAL A 193 2.55 -9.85 12.02
CA VAL A 193 2.53 -9.51 10.59
C VAL A 193 3.10 -10.63 9.74
N GLU A 194 2.28 -11.17 8.86
CA GLU A 194 2.73 -12.07 7.81
C GLU A 194 3.01 -11.26 6.53
N PHE A 195 4.17 -11.47 5.91
CA PHE A 195 4.57 -10.77 4.67
C PHE A 195 4.64 -11.75 3.50
N LEU A 196 3.83 -11.50 2.47
CA LEU A 196 3.80 -12.30 1.23
C LEU A 196 4.16 -11.46 0.00
N LYS A 197 4.96 -12.04 -0.89
CA LYS A 197 5.23 -11.47 -2.20
C LYS A 197 4.05 -11.72 -3.12
N GLN A 198 3.30 -10.67 -3.40
CA GLN A 198 2.12 -10.73 -4.25
C GLN A 198 1.93 -9.44 -5.02
N ASP A 199 1.77 -9.57 -6.34
CA ASP A 199 1.28 -8.49 -7.17
C ASP A 199 -0.25 -8.50 -7.16
N ILE A 200 -0.85 -7.47 -6.57
CA ILE A 200 -2.30 -7.31 -6.43
C ILE A 200 -3.07 -7.44 -7.76
N ARG A 201 -2.41 -7.18 -8.90
CA ARG A 201 -3.01 -7.31 -10.24
C ARG A 201 -3.18 -8.78 -10.65
N LYS A 202 -2.30 -9.65 -10.16
CA LYS A 202 -2.20 -11.06 -10.51
C LYS A 202 -2.86 -11.93 -9.45
N GLU A 203 -2.50 -11.72 -8.19
CA GLU A 203 -2.90 -12.55 -7.06
C GLU A 203 -3.25 -11.71 -5.83
N MET A 204 -4.09 -12.27 -4.97
CA MET A 204 -4.53 -11.65 -3.72
C MET A 204 -4.75 -12.76 -2.70
N PRO A 205 -4.54 -12.48 -1.41
CA PRO A 205 -4.71 -13.49 -0.38
C PRO A 205 -6.18 -13.84 -0.16
N ASP A 206 -6.40 -14.99 0.48
CA ASP A 206 -7.73 -15.48 0.75
C ASP A 206 -8.39 -14.72 1.91
N GLY A 207 -9.59 -14.22 1.61
CA GLY A 207 -10.45 -13.55 2.56
C GLY A 207 -11.19 -14.53 3.49
N PRO A 208 -12.24 -14.07 4.19
CA PRO A 208 -12.65 -12.68 4.25
C PRO A 208 -11.91 -11.90 5.36
N PHE A 209 -11.66 -10.61 5.13
CA PHE A 209 -10.99 -9.66 6.02
C PHE A 209 -11.99 -8.70 6.67
N ASP A 210 -11.73 -8.29 7.91
CA ASP A 210 -12.50 -7.25 8.61
C ASP A 210 -12.10 -5.84 8.15
N LEU A 211 -10.82 -5.67 7.81
CA LEU A 211 -10.23 -4.40 7.42
C LEU A 211 -9.20 -4.61 6.31
N VAL A 212 -9.33 -3.85 5.23
CA VAL A 212 -8.34 -3.84 4.14
C VAL A 212 -7.82 -2.41 3.94
N PHE A 213 -6.50 -2.28 3.89
CA PHE A 213 -5.82 -1.08 3.45
C PHE A 213 -5.36 -1.31 2.00
N CYS A 214 -5.71 -0.38 1.11
CA CYS A 214 -5.16 -0.32 -0.25
C CYS A 214 -4.82 1.15 -0.54
N LYS A 215 -3.91 1.70 0.29
CA LYS A 215 -3.62 3.13 0.30
C LYS A 215 -2.52 3.47 -0.70
N ASN A 216 -2.79 4.51 -1.49
CA ASN A 216 -1.88 5.09 -2.47
C ASN A 216 -1.37 4.09 -3.52
N LEU A 217 -2.24 3.21 -4.02
CA LEU A 217 -1.90 2.21 -5.03
C LEU A 217 -2.88 2.22 -6.22
N ALA A 218 -4.01 1.52 -6.08
CA ALA A 218 -4.85 1.15 -7.22
C ALA A 218 -5.57 2.36 -7.82
N GLY A 219 -6.15 3.23 -6.99
CA GLY A 219 -6.80 4.45 -7.46
C GLY A 219 -5.80 5.48 -7.97
N MET A 220 -4.57 5.45 -7.45
CA MET A 220 -3.51 6.39 -7.82
C MET A 220 -2.81 6.03 -9.14
N TYR A 221 -2.44 4.77 -9.36
CA TYR A 221 -1.50 4.37 -10.42
C TYR A 221 -2.11 3.53 -11.55
N PHE A 222 -3.15 2.74 -11.31
CA PHE A 222 -3.76 1.89 -12.35
C PHE A 222 -4.75 2.68 -13.18
N ASN A 223 -4.92 2.38 -14.47
CA ASN A 223 -6.01 2.97 -15.26
C ASN A 223 -7.40 2.58 -14.70
N GLU A 224 -8.47 3.14 -15.25
CA GLU A 224 -9.82 2.93 -14.69
C GLU A 224 -10.23 1.44 -14.69
N ASP A 225 -10.00 0.73 -15.80
CA ASP A 225 -10.41 -0.67 -15.95
C ASP A 225 -9.65 -1.61 -15.02
N LEU A 226 -8.33 -1.43 -14.87
CA LEU A 226 -7.53 -2.23 -13.94
C LEU A 226 -7.88 -1.90 -12.49
N ALA A 227 -8.05 -0.60 -12.15
CA ALA A 227 -8.44 -0.21 -10.80
C ALA A 227 -9.81 -0.81 -10.42
N LEU A 228 -10.78 -0.78 -11.32
CA LEU A 228 -12.11 -1.36 -11.08
C LEU A 228 -12.02 -2.86 -10.80
N ARG A 229 -11.33 -3.64 -11.67
CA ARG A 229 -11.14 -5.08 -11.47
C ARG A 229 -10.42 -5.41 -10.15
N VAL A 230 -9.41 -4.62 -9.79
CA VAL A 230 -8.69 -4.79 -8.52
C VAL A 230 -9.64 -4.52 -7.35
N PHE A 231 -10.37 -3.41 -7.38
CA PHE A 231 -11.31 -3.08 -6.32
C PHE A 231 -12.46 -4.08 -6.19
N GLU A 232 -13.01 -4.62 -7.29
CA GLU A 232 -14.01 -5.69 -7.24
C GLU A 232 -13.49 -6.91 -6.48
N LYS A 233 -12.27 -7.36 -6.79
CA LYS A 233 -11.63 -8.49 -6.12
C LYS A 233 -11.33 -8.21 -4.65
N ILE A 234 -10.92 -6.98 -4.30
CA ILE A 234 -10.72 -6.56 -2.90
C ILE A 234 -12.07 -6.58 -2.16
N CYS A 235 -13.10 -5.95 -2.73
CA CYS A 235 -14.42 -5.84 -2.10
C CYS A 235 -15.11 -7.20 -1.93
N GLY A 236 -14.79 -8.20 -2.76
CA GLY A 236 -15.21 -9.59 -2.59
C GLY A 236 -14.52 -10.33 -1.44
N ARG A 237 -13.40 -9.78 -0.92
CA ARG A 237 -12.64 -10.33 0.20
C ARG A 237 -12.92 -9.62 1.52
N ILE A 238 -13.79 -8.60 1.54
CA ILE A 238 -14.14 -7.89 2.78
C ILE A 238 -15.41 -8.53 3.36
N ARG A 239 -15.37 -8.85 4.65
CA ARG A 239 -16.54 -9.32 5.40
C ARG A 239 -17.64 -8.26 5.33
N PRO A 240 -18.91 -8.64 5.21
CA PRO A 240 -20.00 -7.69 5.43
C PRO A 240 -19.86 -6.98 6.78
N GLY A 241 -20.04 -5.66 6.79
CA GLY A 241 -19.74 -4.77 7.91
C GLY A 241 -18.26 -4.42 8.11
N GLY A 242 -17.35 -4.99 7.32
CA GLY A 242 -15.92 -4.66 7.29
C GLY A 242 -15.62 -3.42 6.44
N PHE A 243 -14.36 -2.99 6.42
CA PHE A 243 -13.96 -1.70 5.86
C PHE A 243 -12.80 -1.78 4.86
N LEU A 244 -12.84 -0.87 3.88
CA LEU A 244 -11.76 -0.57 2.95
C LEU A 244 -11.27 0.86 3.20
N LEU A 245 -9.96 1.02 3.44
CA LEU A 245 -9.30 2.32 3.55
C LEU A 245 -8.41 2.54 2.34
N LEU A 246 -8.59 3.68 1.68
CA LEU A 246 -7.74 4.13 0.57
C LEU A 246 -6.96 5.39 0.96
N GLY A 247 -6.01 5.79 0.12
CA GLY A 247 -5.29 7.05 0.32
C GLY A 247 -6.19 8.25 0.09
N ASN A 248 -5.94 9.36 0.79
CA ASN A 248 -6.82 10.56 0.84
C ASN A 248 -7.23 11.19 -0.50
N HIS A 249 -6.51 10.91 -1.58
CA HIS A 249 -6.77 11.50 -2.91
C HIS A 249 -7.01 10.45 -3.98
N GLU A 250 -7.24 9.21 -3.58
CA GLU A 250 -7.51 8.14 -4.53
C GLU A 250 -8.98 8.14 -4.94
N PRO A 251 -9.26 8.10 -6.26
CA PRO A 251 -10.61 7.87 -6.73
C PRO A 251 -11.02 6.43 -6.43
N PHE A 252 -12.26 6.27 -5.96
CA PHE A 252 -12.89 4.98 -5.78
C PHE A 252 -14.25 4.98 -6.50
N PRO A 253 -14.48 4.06 -7.45
CA PRO A 253 -15.70 4.01 -8.22
C PRO A 253 -16.83 3.32 -7.43
N VAL A 254 -17.21 3.89 -6.27
CA VAL A 254 -18.18 3.27 -5.34
C VAL A 254 -19.49 2.86 -6.03
N ASN A 255 -19.99 3.69 -6.95
CA ASN A 255 -21.24 3.41 -7.69
C ASN A 255 -21.14 2.24 -8.68
N LYS A 256 -19.91 1.82 -9.04
CA LYS A 256 -19.66 0.66 -9.90
C LYS A 256 -19.39 -0.61 -9.10
N LEU A 257 -19.22 -0.50 -7.78
CA LEU A 257 -18.83 -1.59 -6.90
C LEU A 257 -20.01 -1.96 -6.02
N ASN A 258 -20.60 -3.11 -6.31
CA ASN A 258 -21.74 -3.59 -5.53
C ASN A 258 -21.36 -3.79 -4.06
N ARG A 259 -22.28 -3.38 -3.18
CA ARG A 259 -22.24 -3.60 -1.73
C ARG A 259 -21.10 -2.84 -1.02
N MET A 260 -20.73 -1.67 -1.53
CA MET A 260 -19.86 -0.73 -0.82
C MET A 260 -20.60 0.60 -0.61
N GLU A 261 -20.56 1.12 0.60
CA GLU A 261 -21.07 2.46 0.93
C GLU A 261 -19.94 3.38 1.40
N VAL A 262 -20.14 4.68 1.26
CA VAL A 262 -19.20 5.69 1.75
C VAL A 262 -19.41 5.84 3.26
N PHE A 263 -18.45 5.40 4.06
CA PHE A 263 -18.46 5.60 5.51
C PHE A 263 -17.91 6.98 5.88
N ASN A 264 -16.76 7.35 5.32
CA ASN A 264 -16.18 8.68 5.48
C ASN A 264 -15.53 9.14 4.18
N ARG A 265 -16.17 10.11 3.51
CA ARG A 265 -15.67 10.66 2.24
C ARG A 265 -14.37 11.45 2.40
N GLY A 266 -14.19 12.15 3.52
CA GLY A 266 -13.03 13.01 3.75
C GLY A 266 -11.72 12.22 3.91
N GLN A 267 -11.80 10.98 4.40
CA GLN A 267 -10.66 10.10 4.62
C GLN A 267 -10.69 8.83 3.74
N ASN A 268 -11.52 8.81 2.70
CA ASN A 268 -11.67 7.67 1.78
C ASN A 268 -11.84 6.31 2.47
N ILE A 269 -12.83 6.25 3.36
CA ILE A 269 -13.20 5.04 4.10
C ILE A 269 -14.54 4.54 3.57
N TYR A 270 -14.59 3.27 3.22
CA TYR A 270 -15.77 2.61 2.67
C TYR A 270 -16.12 1.38 3.50
N ARG A 271 -17.42 1.11 3.63
CA ARG A 271 -17.92 -0.04 4.38
C ARG A 271 -18.56 -1.03 3.43
N LYS A 272 -18.32 -2.32 3.66
CA LYS A 272 -19.06 -3.40 3.01
C LYS A 272 -20.43 -3.51 3.67
N ILE A 273 -21.50 -3.39 2.90
CA ILE A 273 -22.86 -3.61 3.40
C ILE A 273 -23.24 -5.10 3.30
N ASP A 274 -24.11 -5.53 4.21
CA ASP A 274 -24.80 -6.82 4.13
C ASP A 274 -25.73 -6.87 2.90
N GLU A 275 -26.25 -8.06 2.59
CA GLU A 275 -27.29 -8.23 1.56
C GLU A 275 -28.59 -7.52 1.90
#